data_AF-A0A1Y1VWH6-F1
#
_entry.id   AF-A0A1Y1VWH6-F1
#
_cell.length_a   1.000
_cell.length_b   1.000
_cell.length_c   1.000
_cell.angle_alpha   90.00
_cell.angle_beta   90.00
_cell.angle_gamma   90.00
#
_symmetry.space_group_name_H-M   'P 1'
#
loop_
_entity.id
_entity.type
_entity.pdbx_description
1 polymer ?
#
loop_
_entity_poly.entity_id
_entity_poly.type
_entity_poly.pdbx_seq_one_letter_code
_entity_poly.pdbx_strand_id
1 'polypeptide(L)'
;MKFINSFLVFCTLFISQTFLINASPIKRTPPSFELQNTAIYFKKPDNWNNQIYAYIYSNNSNNVIKSEWPGFSMRSIDDGYYSLVLQHKYFPDFKVIFTDGQNQVPGVNQEGFVLTMDAVYNQTGIIGISYNKPYFYYNKSEKLAYGNIAKVYYRPSHKGVDLYLKDMYAHFKIGSGEWNNIPGELMEYDPYTMFYTITIDLGKAESITLTFTDGEGYWDNNNEMNYEFKKFSNFFIDNY
;
A
#
# COMPACT_ATOMS: atom_id res chain seq x y z
N MET A 1 81.51 35.58 33.88
CA MET A 1 81.11 34.17 34.15
C MET A 1 79.67 34.16 34.59
N LYS A 2 78.75 33.77 33.70
CA LYS A 2 77.29 33.72 33.95
C LYS A 2 76.93 32.32 34.47
N PHE A 3 76.19 32.25 35.56
CA PHE A 3 75.55 31.03 36.06
C PHE A 3 74.03 31.10 35.84
N ILE A 4 73.53 30.15 35.05
CA ILE A 4 72.33 29.30 35.19
C ILE A 4 71.04 29.96 35.72
N ASN A 5 70.05 30.08 34.84
CA ASN A 5 68.63 29.98 35.20
C ASN A 5 68.06 28.75 34.53
N SER A 6 67.67 27.76 35.34
CA SER A 6 66.98 26.55 34.89
C SER A 6 65.50 26.87 34.70
N PHE A 7 65.00 26.77 33.48
CA PHE A 7 63.58 26.96 33.17
C PHE A 7 62.97 25.58 32.91
N LEU A 8 62.25 25.02 33.90
CA LEU A 8 61.44 23.82 33.73
C LEU A 8 60.15 24.20 32.99
N VAL A 9 59.96 23.67 31.79
CA VAL A 9 58.67 23.72 31.07
C VAL A 9 58.01 22.35 31.21
N PHE A 10 57.00 22.24 32.07
CA PHE A 10 56.08 21.11 32.06
C PHE A 10 55.09 21.29 30.90
N CYS A 11 55.34 20.60 29.79
CA CYS A 11 54.40 20.49 28.68
C CYS A 11 53.35 19.44 29.05
N THR A 12 52.16 19.87 29.48
CA THR A 12 51.01 18.98 29.66
C THR A 12 50.37 18.71 28.30
N LEU A 13 50.57 17.50 27.77
CA LEU A 13 49.81 16.99 26.63
C LEU A 13 48.36 16.75 27.08
N PHE A 14 47.44 17.65 26.69
CA PHE A 14 46.02 17.36 26.72
C PHE A 14 45.67 16.48 25.52
N ILE A 15 45.53 15.18 25.75
CA ILE A 15 44.92 14.26 24.79
C ILE A 15 43.40 14.43 24.94
N SER A 16 42.78 15.24 24.09
CA SER A 16 41.33 15.26 23.99
C SER A 16 40.88 13.99 23.27
N GLN A 17 40.42 12.99 24.03
CA GLN A 17 39.67 11.88 23.44
C GLN A 17 38.34 12.42 22.92
N THR A 18 38.22 12.58 21.60
CA THR A 18 36.91 12.69 20.97
C THR A 18 36.21 11.35 21.13
N PHE A 19 35.25 11.27 22.04
CA PHE A 19 34.29 10.17 22.03
C PHE A 19 33.47 10.30 20.74
N LEU A 20 33.81 9.48 19.73
CA LEU A 20 32.89 9.17 18.65
C LEU A 20 31.75 8.37 19.27
N ILE A 21 30.64 9.05 19.56
CA ILE A 21 29.38 8.38 19.83
C ILE A 21 28.95 7.78 18.49
N ASN A 22 29.34 6.54 18.21
CA ASN A 22 28.64 5.74 17.24
C ASN A 22 27.25 5.45 17.83
N ALA A 23 26.33 6.40 17.66
CA ALA A 23 24.93 6.06 17.74
C ALA A 23 24.69 5.03 16.63
N SER A 24 24.53 3.76 17.00
CA SER A 24 23.97 2.77 16.07
C SER A 24 22.72 3.40 15.47
N PRO A 25 22.55 3.39 14.13
CA PRO A 25 21.29 3.80 13.56
C PRO A 25 20.21 3.00 14.28
N ILE A 26 19.27 3.69 14.91
CA ILE A 26 18.08 3.03 15.45
C ILE A 26 17.47 2.35 14.24
N LYS A 27 17.61 1.03 14.16
CA LYS A 27 16.94 0.18 13.18
C LYS A 27 15.46 0.27 13.55
N ARG A 28 14.82 1.39 13.19
CA ARG A 28 13.37 1.49 13.22
C ARG A 28 12.94 0.45 12.22
N THR A 29 12.53 -0.72 12.71
CA THR A 29 11.83 -1.68 11.88
C THR A 29 10.66 -0.90 11.32
N PRO A 30 10.60 -0.66 10.01
CA PRO A 30 9.45 0.01 9.43
C PRO A 30 8.19 -0.75 9.86
N PRO A 31 7.05 -0.06 10.08
CA PRO A 31 5.82 -0.75 10.41
C PRO A 31 5.58 -1.82 9.36
N SER A 32 5.33 -3.06 9.81
CA SER A 32 5.04 -4.15 8.90
C SER A 32 3.95 -3.72 7.93
N PHE A 33 4.01 -4.22 6.69
CA PHE A 33 3.05 -3.88 5.63
C PHE A 33 1.59 -3.89 6.14
N GLU A 34 1.26 -4.86 7.00
CA GLU A 34 -0.03 -5.03 7.69
C GLU A 34 -0.50 -3.84 8.56
N LEU A 35 0.42 -3.04 9.09
CA LEU A 35 0.14 -1.90 9.95
C LEU A 35 0.03 -0.57 9.20
N GLN A 36 0.31 -0.58 7.89
CA GLN A 36 0.07 0.58 7.04
C GLN A 36 -1.42 0.81 6.84
N ASN A 37 -1.75 2.05 6.50
CA ASN A 37 -3.13 2.47 6.32
C ASN A 37 -3.47 2.48 4.84
N THR A 38 -4.68 2.01 4.56
CA THR A 38 -5.41 2.14 3.30
C THR A 38 -6.73 2.87 3.57
N ALA A 39 -7.52 3.10 2.54
CA ALA A 39 -8.90 3.55 2.67
C ALA A 39 -9.82 2.78 1.74
N ILE A 40 -11.09 2.79 2.09
CA ILE A 40 -12.18 2.50 1.17
C ILE A 40 -13.01 3.76 0.96
N TYR A 41 -13.63 3.86 -0.21
CA TYR A 41 -14.46 4.99 -0.59
C TYR A 41 -15.84 4.52 -1.03
N PHE A 42 -16.87 5.30 -0.76
CA PHE A 42 -18.24 4.99 -1.19
C PHE A 42 -18.91 6.23 -1.78
N LYS A 43 -19.42 6.09 -3.00
CA LYS A 43 -20.31 7.08 -3.62
C LYS A 43 -21.73 6.81 -3.16
N LYS A 44 -22.27 7.69 -2.32
CA LYS A 44 -23.63 7.52 -1.82
C LYS A 44 -24.67 7.70 -2.94
N PRO A 45 -25.81 7.00 -2.87
CA PRO A 45 -26.98 7.33 -3.67
C PRO A 45 -27.56 8.70 -3.31
N ASP A 46 -28.18 9.36 -4.28
CA ASP A 46 -28.76 10.70 -4.07
C ASP A 46 -29.89 10.69 -3.03
N ASN A 47 -30.65 9.59 -2.96
CA ASN A 47 -31.77 9.41 -2.04
C ASN A 47 -31.37 8.97 -0.61
N TRP A 48 -30.08 8.81 -0.32
CA TRP A 48 -29.58 8.46 1.01
C TRP A 48 -29.28 9.71 1.86
N ASN A 49 -29.41 9.54 3.18
CA ASN A 49 -28.98 10.53 4.17
C ASN A 49 -27.47 10.81 4.09
N ASN A 50 -27.04 11.92 4.67
CA ASN A 50 -25.65 12.38 4.59
C ASN A 50 -24.71 11.75 5.64
N GLN A 51 -25.27 10.98 6.58
CA GLN A 51 -24.48 10.25 7.58
C GLN A 51 -24.31 8.82 7.09
N ILE A 52 -23.11 8.47 6.63
CA ILE A 52 -22.81 7.17 6.04
C ILE A 52 -21.95 6.35 6.98
N TYR A 53 -22.22 5.04 7.03
CA TYR A 53 -21.47 4.06 7.78
C TYR A 53 -20.99 2.92 6.87
N ALA A 54 -19.88 2.31 7.26
CA ALA A 54 -19.41 1.04 6.70
C ALA A 54 -19.40 -0.01 7.82
N TYR A 55 -20.28 -1.00 7.69
CA TYR A 55 -20.31 -2.18 8.53
C TYR A 55 -19.33 -3.22 7.98
N ILE A 56 -18.26 -3.48 8.73
CA ILE A 56 -17.17 -4.37 8.33
C ILE A 56 -17.23 -5.63 9.18
N TYR A 57 -17.19 -6.78 8.52
CA TYR A 57 -17.27 -8.08 9.18
C TYR A 57 -16.45 -9.14 8.43
N SER A 58 -16.08 -10.21 9.13
CA SER A 58 -15.54 -11.42 8.53
C SER A 58 -16.42 -12.62 8.87
N ASN A 59 -16.47 -13.58 7.95
CA ASN A 59 -17.08 -14.89 8.20
C ASN A 59 -16.13 -15.82 8.99
N ASN A 60 -14.85 -15.44 9.15
CA ASN A 60 -13.86 -16.18 9.90
C ASN A 60 -13.82 -15.69 11.35
N SER A 61 -14.17 -16.56 12.31
CA SER A 61 -14.23 -16.24 13.74
C SER A 61 -12.89 -15.84 14.36
N ASN A 62 -11.77 -16.10 13.68
CA ASN A 62 -10.43 -15.76 14.16
C ASN A 62 -9.97 -14.34 13.76
N ASN A 63 -10.63 -13.70 12.79
CA ASN A 63 -10.30 -12.36 12.30
C ASN A 63 -11.36 -11.36 12.81
N VAL A 64 -11.15 -10.80 14.00
CA VAL A 64 -12.15 -9.90 14.60
C VAL A 64 -11.88 -8.43 14.25
N ILE A 65 -12.51 -7.95 13.18
CA ILE A 65 -13.31 -6.72 13.28
C ILE A 65 -14.75 -7.17 13.26
N LYS A 66 -15.44 -6.96 14.37
CA LYS A 66 -16.89 -6.95 14.41
C LYS A 66 -17.30 -5.53 14.81
N SER A 67 -17.68 -4.71 13.85
CA SER A 67 -18.38 -3.48 14.18
C SER A 67 -19.81 -3.82 14.58
N GLU A 68 -20.39 -3.17 15.58
CA GLU A 68 -21.84 -3.25 15.79
C GLU A 68 -22.55 -2.48 14.68
N TRP A 69 -23.74 -2.91 14.29
CA TRP A 69 -24.56 -2.16 13.33
C TRP A 69 -24.82 -0.73 13.88
N PRO A 70 -24.67 0.35 13.08
CA PRO A 70 -24.50 0.40 11.62
C PRO A 70 -23.07 0.35 11.09
N GLY A 71 -22.07 0.21 11.95
CA GLY A 71 -20.66 0.17 11.57
C GLY A 71 -19.88 1.45 11.88
N PHE A 72 -18.74 1.62 11.23
CA PHE A 72 -17.90 2.80 11.40
C PHE A 72 -18.47 3.99 10.63
N SER A 73 -18.57 5.15 11.28
CA SER A 73 -18.93 6.40 10.59
C SER A 73 -17.87 6.74 9.55
N MET A 74 -18.29 6.95 8.30
CA MET A 74 -17.43 7.40 7.23
C MET A 74 -17.33 8.93 7.22
N ARG A 75 -16.18 9.44 6.79
CA ARG A 75 -15.95 10.88 6.61
C ARG A 75 -16.44 11.30 5.23
N SER A 76 -17.25 12.35 5.15
CA SER A 76 -17.62 12.97 3.86
C SER A 76 -16.39 13.63 3.21
N ILE A 77 -16.26 13.44 1.90
CA ILE A 77 -15.27 14.10 1.05
C ILE A 77 -15.99 15.23 0.30
N ASP A 78 -16.19 15.09 -1.01
CA ASP A 78 -16.89 15.99 -1.92
C ASP A 78 -17.64 15.13 -2.95
N ASP A 79 -18.55 15.73 -3.73
CA ASP A 79 -19.31 15.07 -4.81
C ASP A 79 -20.03 13.77 -4.39
N GLY A 80 -20.48 13.70 -3.14
CA GLY A 80 -21.21 12.55 -2.58
C GLY A 80 -20.33 11.35 -2.21
N TYR A 81 -19.01 11.50 -2.21
CA TYR A 81 -18.08 10.46 -1.78
C TYR A 81 -17.80 10.53 -0.28
N TYR A 82 -17.60 9.36 0.32
CA TYR A 82 -17.24 9.16 1.71
C TYR A 82 -16.03 8.24 1.80
N SER A 83 -15.19 8.40 2.82
CA SER A 83 -14.03 7.54 3.07
C SER A 83 -14.02 6.94 4.47
N LEU A 84 -13.44 5.76 4.59
CA LEU A 84 -13.02 5.16 5.85
C LEU A 84 -11.56 4.69 5.73
N VAL A 85 -10.71 5.13 6.65
CA VAL A 85 -9.31 4.71 6.75
C VAL A 85 -9.21 3.46 7.63
N LEU A 86 -8.48 2.46 7.16
CA LEU A 86 -8.29 1.15 7.80
C LEU A 86 -6.83 0.72 7.70
N GLN A 87 -6.42 -0.24 8.52
CA GLN A 87 -5.09 -0.87 8.41
C GLN A 87 -5.11 -2.05 7.42
N HIS A 88 -3.99 -2.34 6.77
CA HIS A 88 -3.85 -3.43 5.80
C HIS A 88 -4.17 -4.82 6.38
N LYS A 89 -3.93 -5.04 7.69
CA LYS A 89 -4.24 -6.29 8.41
C LYS A 89 -5.70 -6.77 8.32
N TYR A 90 -6.60 -5.91 7.82
CA TYR A 90 -8.01 -6.22 7.64
C TYR A 90 -8.38 -6.63 6.20
N PHE A 91 -7.39 -6.82 5.32
CA PHE A 91 -7.59 -7.24 3.94
C PHE A 91 -6.86 -8.57 3.72
N PRO A 92 -7.35 -9.46 2.84
CA PRO A 92 -8.59 -9.39 2.04
C PRO A 92 -9.82 -10.06 2.70
N ASP A 93 -9.68 -10.60 3.91
CA ASP A 93 -10.63 -11.57 4.52
C ASP A 93 -11.96 -10.98 5.05
N PHE A 94 -12.25 -9.73 4.70
CA PHE A 94 -13.38 -8.98 5.25
C PHE A 94 -14.36 -8.58 4.16
N LYS A 95 -15.57 -8.29 4.60
CA LYS A 95 -16.68 -7.78 3.78
C LYS A 95 -17.17 -6.46 4.32
N VAL A 96 -17.83 -5.69 3.46
CA VAL A 96 -18.39 -4.39 3.79
C VAL A 96 -19.82 -4.25 3.31
N ILE A 97 -20.67 -3.69 4.17
CA ILE A 97 -21.99 -3.17 3.84
C ILE A 97 -21.96 -1.67 4.11
N PHE A 98 -22.40 -0.87 3.15
CA PHE A 98 -22.59 0.57 3.33
C PHE A 98 -24.02 0.86 3.73
N THR A 99 -24.24 1.81 4.64
CA THR A 99 -25.58 2.19 5.10
C THR A 99 -25.63 3.65 5.50
N ASP A 100 -26.80 4.29 5.35
CA ASP A 100 -27.09 5.60 5.92
C ASP A 100 -27.88 5.51 7.25
N GLY A 101 -27.99 4.30 7.80
CA GLY A 101 -28.80 3.95 8.97
C GLY A 101 -30.24 3.55 8.65
N GLN A 102 -30.77 3.89 7.47
CA GLN A 102 -32.13 3.55 7.02
C GLN A 102 -32.12 2.62 5.80
N ASN A 103 -31.23 2.91 4.85
CA ASN A 103 -30.96 2.19 3.63
C ASN A 103 -29.60 1.50 3.73
N GLN A 104 -29.42 0.41 3.00
CA GLN A 104 -28.13 -0.27 2.92
C GLN A 104 -27.85 -0.86 1.54
N VAL A 105 -26.56 -1.03 1.25
CA VAL A 105 -26.09 -1.77 0.09
C VAL A 105 -24.83 -2.56 0.46
N PRO A 106 -24.76 -3.86 0.14
CA PRO A 106 -25.83 -4.74 -0.39
C PRO A 106 -27.10 -4.77 0.46
N GLY A 107 -28.23 -5.20 -0.12
CA GLY A 107 -29.55 -5.14 0.51
C GLY A 107 -29.67 -6.02 1.76
N VAL A 108 -30.76 -5.88 2.51
CA VAL A 108 -31.03 -6.70 3.71
C VAL A 108 -30.91 -8.19 3.38
N ASN A 109 -30.19 -8.94 4.22
CA ASN A 109 -29.87 -10.37 4.05
C ASN A 109 -29.02 -10.72 2.82
N GLN A 110 -28.50 -9.72 2.10
CA GLN A 110 -27.48 -9.95 1.09
C GLN A 110 -26.10 -9.92 1.72
N GLU A 111 -25.21 -10.71 1.14
CA GLU A 111 -23.81 -10.70 1.54
C GLU A 111 -23.15 -9.37 1.17
N GLY A 112 -22.29 -8.86 2.04
CA GLY A 112 -21.51 -7.64 1.80
C GLY A 112 -20.53 -7.76 0.64
N PHE A 113 -20.11 -6.62 0.10
CA PHE A 113 -19.05 -6.59 -0.90
C PHE A 113 -17.73 -7.07 -0.28
N VAL A 114 -16.86 -7.68 -1.09
CA VAL A 114 -15.48 -7.97 -0.67
C VAL A 114 -14.80 -6.64 -0.33
N LEU A 115 -14.15 -6.58 0.83
CA LEU A 115 -13.38 -5.41 1.26
C LEU A 115 -12.04 -5.39 0.51
N THR A 116 -11.83 -4.37 -0.30
CA THR A 116 -10.67 -4.24 -1.20
C THR A 116 -9.95 -2.93 -0.94
N MET A 117 -8.62 -3.00 -0.83
CA MET A 117 -7.78 -1.84 -0.54
C MET A 117 -7.96 -0.77 -1.61
N ASP A 118 -8.05 0.50 -1.19
CA ASP A 118 -8.21 1.68 -2.05
C ASP A 118 -9.44 1.67 -2.96
N ALA A 119 -10.36 0.72 -2.78
CA ALA A 119 -11.50 0.56 -3.66
C ALA A 119 -12.54 1.67 -3.46
N VAL A 120 -13.09 2.11 -4.59
CA VAL A 120 -14.21 3.03 -4.68
C VAL A 120 -15.45 2.24 -5.03
N TYR A 121 -16.43 2.26 -4.12
CA TYR A 121 -17.68 1.53 -4.22
C TYR A 121 -18.85 2.45 -4.60
N ASN A 122 -19.89 1.88 -5.18
CA ASN A 122 -21.23 2.43 -5.26
C ASN A 122 -22.26 1.32 -4.96
N GLN A 123 -23.52 1.52 -5.36
CA GLN A 123 -24.59 0.52 -5.17
C GLN A 123 -24.36 -0.81 -5.90
N THR A 124 -23.52 -0.84 -6.93
CA THR A 124 -23.26 -2.02 -7.75
C THR A 124 -21.97 -2.75 -7.36
N GLY A 125 -21.22 -2.26 -6.38
CA GLY A 125 -19.91 -2.79 -5.98
C GLY A 125 -18.77 -1.85 -6.35
N ILE A 126 -17.61 -2.40 -6.69
CA ILE A 126 -16.41 -1.60 -7.00
C ILE A 126 -16.54 -0.96 -8.39
N ILE A 127 -16.28 0.34 -8.46
CA ILE A 127 -16.27 1.14 -9.69
C ILE A 127 -14.87 1.68 -10.03
N GLY A 128 -13.87 1.41 -9.18
CA GLY A 128 -12.48 1.76 -9.43
C GLY A 128 -11.61 1.61 -8.20
N ILE A 129 -10.31 1.80 -8.41
CA ILE A 129 -9.30 1.91 -7.36
C ILE A 129 -8.80 3.35 -7.34
N SER A 130 -8.68 3.93 -6.15
CA SER A 130 -8.19 5.30 -5.94
C SER A 130 -6.73 5.41 -6.36
N TYR A 131 -6.37 6.44 -7.12
CA TYR A 131 -4.97 6.77 -7.40
C TYR A 131 -4.26 7.28 -6.14
N ASN A 132 -4.98 8.00 -5.29
CA ASN A 132 -4.42 8.67 -4.12
C ASN A 132 -4.20 7.68 -2.97
N LYS A 133 -3.11 7.85 -2.22
CA LYS A 133 -2.90 7.23 -0.91
C LYS A 133 -3.91 7.81 0.10
N PRO A 134 -4.26 7.08 1.17
CA PRO A 134 -5.18 7.60 2.19
C PRO A 134 -4.47 8.69 2.98
N TYR A 135 -4.90 9.93 2.79
CA TYR A 135 -4.38 11.04 3.59
C TYR A 135 -5.15 11.13 4.91
N PHE A 136 -4.43 10.96 6.02
CA PHE A 136 -4.95 11.26 7.37
C PHE A 136 -5.48 12.69 7.50
N TYR A 137 -4.83 13.61 6.78
CA TYR A 137 -5.20 15.01 6.68
C TYR A 137 -5.48 15.32 5.22
N TYR A 138 -6.71 15.04 4.78
CA TYR A 138 -7.20 15.52 3.51
C TYR A 138 -7.20 17.05 3.53
N ASN A 139 -6.28 17.67 2.79
CA ASN A 139 -6.47 19.04 2.34
C ASN A 139 -7.63 19.00 1.35
N LYS A 140 -8.69 19.77 1.65
CA LYS A 140 -10.02 19.75 0.99
C LYS A 140 -10.01 20.09 -0.52
N SER A 141 -8.84 20.15 -1.17
CA SER A 141 -8.68 20.63 -2.55
C SER A 141 -8.50 19.54 -3.61
N GLU A 142 -8.16 18.30 -3.25
CA GLU A 142 -7.88 17.25 -4.26
C GLU A 142 -9.06 16.29 -4.43
N LYS A 143 -9.91 16.54 -5.42
CA LYS A 143 -11.01 15.65 -5.81
C LYS A 143 -10.53 14.19 -5.92
N LEU A 144 -11.29 13.26 -5.34
CA LEU A 144 -10.98 11.83 -5.41
C LEU A 144 -10.82 11.39 -6.86
N ALA A 145 -9.62 10.94 -7.22
CA ALA A 145 -9.32 10.36 -8.53
C ALA A 145 -9.28 8.85 -8.42
N TYR A 146 -10.00 8.16 -9.29
CA TYR A 146 -10.00 6.70 -9.35
C TYR A 146 -10.19 6.21 -10.78
N GLY A 147 -9.78 4.98 -11.04
CA GLY A 147 -9.89 4.37 -12.35
C GLY A 147 -9.85 2.84 -12.29
N ASN A 148 -9.87 2.21 -13.47
CA ASN A 148 -9.60 0.80 -13.59
C ASN A 148 -8.09 0.58 -13.67
N ILE A 149 -7.46 0.58 -12.50
CA ILE A 149 -6.01 0.45 -12.37
C ILE A 149 -5.63 -0.80 -11.59
N ALA A 150 -4.44 -1.30 -11.87
CA ALA A 150 -3.74 -2.32 -11.11
C ALA A 150 -2.63 -1.67 -10.29
N LYS A 151 -2.75 -1.69 -8.96
CA LYS A 151 -1.61 -1.36 -8.09
C LYS A 151 -0.88 -2.64 -7.71
N VAL A 152 0.32 -2.80 -8.23
CA VAL A 152 1.17 -3.98 -8.01
C VAL A 152 2.17 -3.68 -6.92
N TYR A 153 2.31 -4.60 -5.97
CA TYR A 153 3.30 -4.62 -4.92
C TYR A 153 4.05 -5.93 -5.02
N TYR A 154 5.32 -5.85 -5.39
CA TYR A 154 6.18 -7.00 -5.63
C TYR A 154 7.39 -6.99 -4.68
N ARG A 155 7.62 -8.10 -3.98
CA ARG A 155 8.83 -8.32 -3.19
C ARG A 155 9.50 -9.62 -3.66
N PRO A 156 10.67 -9.54 -4.32
CA PRO A 156 11.35 -10.73 -4.85
C PRO A 156 11.87 -11.63 -3.73
N SER A 157 12.10 -12.91 -4.04
CA SER A 157 12.69 -13.86 -3.08
C SER A 157 14.17 -13.57 -2.87
N HIS A 158 14.60 -13.41 -1.61
CA HIS A 158 15.95 -12.96 -1.24
C HIS A 158 16.96 -14.11 -1.07
N LYS A 159 16.82 -15.24 -1.77
CA LYS A 159 17.73 -16.39 -1.59
C LYS A 159 19.14 -16.09 -2.12
N GLY A 160 19.95 -15.42 -1.31
CA GLY A 160 21.40 -15.24 -1.48
C GLY A 160 21.85 -14.07 -2.38
N VAL A 161 20.94 -13.18 -2.80
CA VAL A 161 21.24 -12.05 -3.70
C VAL A 161 20.63 -10.75 -3.14
N ASP A 162 21.37 -9.65 -3.18
CA ASP A 162 20.91 -8.31 -2.80
C ASP A 162 19.94 -7.72 -3.85
N LEU A 163 18.83 -8.41 -4.14
CA LEU A 163 17.86 -8.00 -5.16
C LEU A 163 17.19 -6.65 -4.85
N TYR A 164 17.16 -6.24 -3.58
CA TYR A 164 16.67 -4.92 -3.15
C TYR A 164 17.54 -3.74 -3.62
N LEU A 165 18.72 -4.01 -4.19
CA LEU A 165 19.60 -3.00 -4.79
C LEU A 165 19.48 -2.92 -6.31
N LYS A 166 18.65 -3.78 -6.93
CA LYS A 166 18.44 -3.81 -8.37
C LYS A 166 17.18 -3.07 -8.77
N ASP A 167 17.20 -2.53 -9.99
CA ASP A 167 15.98 -2.10 -10.67
C ASP A 167 15.11 -3.33 -10.96
N MET A 168 13.82 -3.25 -10.62
CA MET A 168 12.84 -4.27 -10.98
C MET A 168 11.88 -3.71 -12.02
N TYR A 169 11.52 -4.55 -12.98
CA TYR A 169 10.59 -4.22 -14.05
C TYR A 169 9.39 -5.16 -13.99
N ALA A 170 8.20 -4.60 -14.25
CA ALA A 170 7.00 -5.36 -14.54
C ALA A 170 6.88 -5.55 -16.06
N HIS A 171 7.06 -6.77 -16.53
CA HIS A 171 6.72 -7.17 -17.90
C HIS A 171 5.28 -7.69 -17.88
N PHE A 172 4.39 -7.13 -18.70
CA PHE A 172 2.96 -7.44 -18.60
C PHE A 172 2.23 -7.31 -19.93
N LYS A 173 1.05 -7.96 -19.99
CA LYS A 173 0.02 -7.73 -21.01
C LYS A 173 -1.32 -7.41 -20.34
N ILE A 174 -2.07 -6.50 -20.93
CA ILE A 174 -3.40 -6.11 -20.45
C ILE A 174 -4.46 -6.93 -21.19
N GLY A 175 -5.28 -7.67 -20.45
CA GLY A 175 -6.25 -8.61 -21.00
C GLY A 175 -5.61 -9.61 -21.96
N SER A 176 -6.17 -9.69 -23.17
CA SER A 176 -5.63 -10.49 -24.28
C SER A 176 -4.73 -9.69 -25.24
N GLY A 177 -4.27 -8.51 -24.83
CA GLY A 177 -3.37 -7.68 -25.64
C GLY A 177 -1.95 -8.22 -25.72
N GLU A 178 -1.09 -7.46 -26.37
CA GLU A 178 0.34 -7.75 -26.46
C GLU A 178 1.07 -7.48 -25.15
N TRP A 179 2.18 -8.18 -24.95
CA TRP A 179 3.12 -7.85 -23.89
C TRP A 179 3.82 -6.52 -24.18
N ASN A 180 4.12 -5.76 -23.13
CA ASN A 180 4.98 -4.58 -23.24
C ASN A 180 6.42 -4.98 -23.62
N ASN A 181 7.23 -4.03 -24.09
CA ASN A 181 8.61 -4.32 -24.51
C ASN A 181 9.47 -4.74 -23.31
N ILE A 182 10.31 -5.76 -23.48
CA ILE A 182 11.31 -6.19 -22.47
C ILE A 182 12.31 -5.03 -22.21
N PRO A 183 12.71 -4.78 -20.94
CA PRO A 183 12.44 -5.56 -19.73
C PRO A 183 11.06 -5.35 -19.10
N GLY A 184 10.26 -4.43 -19.61
CA GLY A 184 8.98 -4.03 -19.06
C GLY A 184 9.02 -2.59 -18.55
N GLU A 185 8.12 -2.26 -17.64
CA GLU A 185 8.06 -0.93 -17.01
C GLU A 185 8.76 -0.96 -15.65
N LEU A 186 9.59 0.06 -15.40
CA LEU A 186 10.34 0.20 -14.15
C LEU A 186 9.40 0.38 -12.95
N MET A 187 9.69 -0.34 -11.87
CA MET A 187 8.95 -0.27 -10.61
C MET A 187 9.67 0.62 -9.58
N GLU A 188 8.92 1.31 -8.73
CA GLU A 188 9.45 2.15 -7.65
C GLU A 188 9.69 1.32 -6.38
N TYR A 189 10.92 1.32 -5.87
CA TYR A 189 11.27 0.64 -4.62
C TYR A 189 10.94 1.49 -3.38
N ASP A 190 10.16 0.93 -2.46
CA ASP A 190 9.91 1.53 -1.15
C ASP A 190 10.81 0.86 -0.08
N PRO A 191 11.84 1.55 0.44
CA PRO A 191 12.79 0.96 1.41
C PRO A 191 12.16 0.68 2.78
N TYR A 192 10.99 1.26 3.08
CA TYR A 192 10.29 0.98 4.34
C TYR A 192 9.46 -0.29 4.23
N THR A 193 8.84 -0.55 3.09
CA THR A 193 7.97 -1.74 2.93
C THR A 193 8.71 -2.90 2.29
N MET A 194 9.85 -2.61 1.66
CA MET A 194 10.64 -3.49 0.82
C MET A 194 9.89 -4.01 -0.41
N PHE A 195 8.78 -3.37 -0.78
CA PHE A 195 8.07 -3.65 -2.02
C PHE A 195 8.55 -2.73 -3.14
N TYR A 196 8.69 -3.31 -4.32
CA TYR A 196 8.63 -2.60 -5.58
C TYR A 196 7.18 -2.37 -5.95
N THR A 197 6.85 -1.19 -6.45
CA THR A 197 5.46 -0.81 -6.75
C THR A 197 5.32 -0.21 -8.14
N ILE A 198 4.20 -0.51 -8.80
CA ILE A 198 3.81 0.13 -10.05
C ILE A 198 2.29 0.24 -10.13
N THR A 199 1.79 1.31 -10.76
CA THR A 199 0.38 1.49 -11.07
C THR A 199 0.19 1.42 -12.58
N ILE A 200 -0.64 0.50 -13.04
CA ILE A 200 -0.89 0.25 -14.47
C ILE A 200 -2.36 0.55 -14.77
N ASP A 201 -2.63 1.38 -15.78
CA ASP A 201 -3.99 1.64 -16.27
C ASP A 201 -4.47 0.48 -17.15
N LEU A 202 -5.56 -0.16 -16.75
CA LEU A 202 -6.17 -1.27 -17.48
C LEU A 202 -7.22 -0.79 -18.49
N GLY A 203 -7.60 0.48 -18.46
CA GLY A 203 -8.68 1.03 -19.27
C GLY A 203 -9.99 0.27 -19.06
N LYS A 204 -10.41 -0.50 -20.06
CA LYS A 204 -11.62 -1.34 -20.00
C LYS A 204 -11.34 -2.83 -19.85
N ALA A 205 -10.08 -3.23 -19.71
CA ALA A 205 -9.72 -4.63 -19.58
C ALA A 205 -10.18 -5.20 -18.25
N GLU A 206 -10.50 -6.50 -18.28
CA GLU A 206 -10.99 -7.26 -17.12
C GLU A 206 -9.85 -7.92 -16.34
N SER A 207 -8.66 -8.01 -16.92
CA SER A 207 -7.50 -8.66 -16.31
C SER A 207 -6.18 -8.08 -16.80
N ILE A 208 -5.11 -8.44 -16.10
CA ILE A 208 -3.71 -8.23 -16.46
C ILE A 208 -2.94 -9.52 -16.17
N THR A 209 -1.98 -9.84 -17.02
CA THR A 209 -0.99 -10.90 -16.77
C THR A 209 0.40 -10.27 -16.73
N LEU A 210 1.21 -10.61 -15.73
CA LEU A 210 2.51 -10.01 -15.52
C LEU A 210 3.57 -10.98 -14.98
N THR A 211 4.82 -10.61 -15.17
CA THR A 211 6.04 -11.22 -14.64
C THR A 211 6.99 -10.11 -14.19
N PHE A 212 8.01 -10.48 -13.42
CA PHE A 212 9.01 -9.53 -12.94
C PHE A 212 10.40 -9.91 -13.41
N THR A 213 11.26 -8.92 -13.66
CA THR A 213 12.65 -9.14 -14.07
C THR A 213 13.55 -8.03 -13.56
N ASP A 214 14.85 -8.31 -13.43
CA ASP A 214 15.89 -7.30 -13.22
C ASP A 214 16.47 -6.73 -14.53
N GLY A 215 16.02 -7.23 -15.69
CA GLY A 215 16.58 -6.88 -16.99
C GLY A 215 17.98 -7.46 -17.27
N GLU A 216 18.57 -8.17 -16.31
CA GLU A 216 19.93 -8.73 -16.34
C GLU A 216 19.95 -10.26 -16.24
N GLY A 217 18.80 -10.91 -16.43
CA GLY A 217 18.66 -12.37 -16.51
C GLY A 217 17.87 -13.00 -15.37
N TYR A 218 17.55 -12.26 -14.30
CA TYR A 218 16.56 -12.72 -13.32
C TYR A 218 15.15 -12.58 -13.89
N TRP A 219 14.34 -13.62 -13.71
CA TRP A 219 12.92 -13.61 -14.03
C TRP A 219 12.13 -14.31 -12.94
N ASP A 220 11.05 -13.67 -12.53
CA ASP A 220 10.00 -14.24 -11.71
C ASP A 220 8.72 -14.33 -12.54
N ASN A 221 8.56 -15.48 -13.18
CA ASN A 221 7.42 -15.81 -14.01
C ASN A 221 6.52 -16.87 -13.36
N ASN A 222 6.58 -17.01 -12.04
CA ASN A 222 5.77 -17.98 -11.28
C ASN A 222 5.87 -19.41 -11.84
N ASN A 223 7.09 -19.89 -12.12
CA ASN A 223 7.32 -21.19 -12.78
C ASN A 223 6.57 -21.32 -14.11
N GLU A 224 6.74 -20.33 -15.00
CA GLU A 224 6.12 -20.22 -16.33
C GLU A 224 4.59 -19.99 -16.34
N MET A 225 3.93 -19.99 -15.19
CA MET A 225 2.48 -19.71 -15.10
C MET A 225 2.15 -18.21 -15.24
N ASN A 226 3.13 -17.35 -14.97
CA ASN A 226 2.96 -15.91 -14.76
C ASN A 226 1.99 -15.60 -13.61
N TYR A 227 1.80 -14.31 -13.34
CA TYR A 227 0.80 -13.83 -12.39
C TYR A 227 -0.38 -13.23 -13.16
N GLU A 228 -1.59 -13.75 -12.94
CA GLU A 228 -2.81 -13.21 -13.54
C GLU A 228 -3.72 -12.63 -12.47
N PHE A 229 -4.23 -11.43 -12.72
CA PHE A 229 -5.16 -10.78 -11.82
C PHE A 229 -6.32 -10.12 -12.54
N LYS A 230 -7.46 -10.03 -11.85
CA LYS A 230 -8.66 -9.34 -12.32
C LYS A 230 -8.62 -7.85 -11.99
N LYS A 231 -9.37 -7.05 -12.76
CA LYS A 231 -9.55 -5.62 -12.51
C LYS A 231 -10.04 -5.30 -11.10
N PHE A 232 -9.86 -4.04 -10.71
CA PHE A 232 -10.34 -3.48 -9.45
C PHE A 232 -9.79 -4.19 -8.20
N SER A 233 -8.48 -4.40 -8.17
CA SER A 233 -7.79 -4.97 -7.01
C SER A 233 -6.35 -4.46 -6.94
N ASN A 234 -5.79 -4.54 -5.74
CA ASN A 234 -4.35 -4.39 -5.50
C ASN A 234 -3.72 -5.78 -5.49
N PHE A 235 -2.50 -5.92 -6.01
CA PHE A 235 -1.84 -7.21 -6.20
C PHE A 235 -0.58 -7.29 -5.36
N PHE A 236 -0.56 -8.23 -4.41
CA PHE A 236 0.56 -8.46 -3.52
C PHE A 236 1.23 -9.77 -3.88
N ILE A 237 2.46 -9.69 -4.36
CA ILE A 237 3.33 -10.83 -4.63
C ILE A 237 4.50 -10.72 -3.68
N ASP A 238 4.46 -11.52 -2.62
CA ASP A 238 5.43 -11.48 -1.53
C ASP A 238 6.15 -12.83 -1.44
N ASN A 239 7.35 -12.88 -2.04
CA ASN A 239 8.16 -14.09 -2.13
C ASN A 239 9.29 -14.12 -1.08
N TYR A 240 9.23 -13.25 -0.06
CA TYR A 240 10.21 -13.16 1.02
C TYR A 240 10.23 -14.42 1.90
#